data_AF-A0A7R9USN6-F1
#
_entry.id   AF-A0A7R9USN6-F1
#
_cell.length_a   1.000
_cell.length_b   1.000
_cell.length_c   1.000
_cell.angle_alpha   90.00
_cell.angle_beta   90.00
_cell.angle_gamma   90.00
#
_symmetry.space_group_name_H-M   'P 1'
#
loop_
_entity.id
_entity.type
_entity.pdbx_description
1 polymer ?
#
loop_
_entity_poly.entity_id
_entity_poly.type
_entity_poly.pdbx_seq_one_letter_code
_entity_poly.pdbx_strand_id
1 'polypeptide(L)'
;GLAIGAAFGAARGSLATTLAVLCHEVPHEVGDVAILMRSGMPRWQALRVQLATAVGAMLGTAVGLVAGDMPVASKYVSCFIAGGFIYVATVNVIPSLFE
;
A
#
# COMPACT_ATOMS: atom_id res chain seq x y z
N GLY A 1 1.91 2.03 1.22
CA GLY A 1 2.92 3.07 1.48
C GLY A 1 2.45 4.17 2.43
N LEU A 2 1.75 5.19 1.92
CA LEU A 2 1.37 6.40 2.70
C LEU A 2 0.57 6.12 3.98
N ALA A 3 -0.38 5.17 3.93
CA ALA A 3 -1.12 4.71 5.10
C ALA A 3 -0.23 4.07 6.18
N ILE A 4 0.78 3.30 5.76
CA ILE A 4 1.74 2.64 6.67
C ILE A 4 2.59 3.71 7.38
N GLY A 5 3.08 4.70 6.63
CA GLY A 5 3.86 5.81 7.19
C GLY A 5 3.09 6.63 8.22
N ALA A 6 1.84 6.98 7.90
CA ALA A 6 0.98 7.74 8.81
C ALA A 6 0.63 6.96 10.09
N ALA A 7 0.43 5.64 9.99
CA ALA A 7 0.11 4.78 11.13
C ALA A 7 1.31 4.58 12.09
N PHE A 8 2.55 4.69 11.57
CA PHE A 8 3.76 4.43 12.35
C PHE A 8 4.06 5.50 13.41
N GLY A 9 3.62 6.75 13.20
CA GLY A 9 3.83 7.86 14.13
C GLY A 9 3.14 7.69 15.50
N ALA A 10 2.16 6.78 15.63
CA ALA A 10 1.39 6.59 16.86
C ALA A 10 2.11 5.78 17.97
N ALA A 11 3.37 5.38 17.76
CA ALA A 11 4.36 4.81 18.71
C ALA A 11 4.02 3.51 19.49
N ARG A 12 2.78 3.27 19.93
CA ARG A 12 2.40 2.06 20.67
C ARG A 12 2.06 0.91 19.73
N GLY A 13 2.92 -0.10 19.69
CA GLY A 13 2.71 -1.33 18.91
C GLY A 13 3.39 -1.36 17.53
N SER A 14 4.27 -0.41 17.23
CA SER A 14 4.93 -0.26 15.93
C SER A 14 5.53 -1.56 15.38
N LEU A 15 6.19 -2.38 16.21
CA LEU A 15 6.72 -3.69 15.80
C LEU A 15 5.63 -4.69 15.37
N ALA A 16 4.55 -4.79 16.14
CA ALA A 16 3.41 -5.64 15.79
C ALA A 16 2.72 -5.14 14.52
N THR A 17 2.59 -3.82 14.37
CA THR A 17 2.08 -3.19 13.15
C THR A 17 3.00 -3.45 11.96
N THR A 18 4.33 -3.34 12.09
CA THR A 18 5.28 -3.69 11.01
C THR A 18 5.14 -5.14 10.61
N LEU A 19 5.06 -6.06 11.58
CA LEU A 19 4.92 -7.49 11.30
C LEU A 19 3.59 -7.80 10.61
N ALA A 20 2.48 -7.25 11.10
CA ALA A 20 1.19 -7.37 10.46
C ALA A 20 1.22 -6.78 9.03
N VAL A 21 1.90 -5.65 8.85
CA VAL A 21 2.07 -4.99 7.55
C VAL A 21 2.84 -5.88 6.58
N LEU A 22 3.99 -6.38 7.02
CA LEU A 22 4.82 -7.28 6.23
C LEU A 22 4.05 -8.54 5.82
N CYS A 23 3.29 -9.13 6.74
CA CYS A 23 2.47 -10.31 6.45
C CYS A 23 1.36 -10.04 5.42
N HIS A 24 0.84 -8.81 5.29
CA HIS A 24 -0.16 -8.51 4.28
C HIS A 24 0.42 -8.04 2.94
N GLU A 25 1.59 -7.40 2.93
CA GLU A 25 2.24 -6.91 1.70
C GLU A 25 2.92 -8.04 0.92
N VAL A 26 3.55 -9.02 1.59
CA VAL A 26 4.25 -10.12 0.90
C VAL A 26 3.31 -10.93 -0.02
N PRO A 27 2.11 -11.36 0.41
CA PRO A 27 1.16 -12.03 -0.48
C PRO A 27 0.65 -11.12 -1.59
N HIS A 28 0.47 -9.83 -1.29
CA HIS A 28 -0.02 -8.84 -2.24
C HIS A 28 0.95 -8.65 -3.41
N GLU A 29 2.23 -8.41 -3.10
CA GLU A 29 3.31 -8.21 -4.08
C GLU A 29 3.53 -9.47 -4.94
N VAL A 30 3.44 -10.67 -4.35
CA VAL A 30 3.51 -11.94 -5.10
C VAL A 30 2.30 -12.11 -6.03
N GLY A 31 1.11 -11.70 -5.59
CA GLY A 31 -0.10 -11.67 -6.39
C GLY A 31 0.03 -10.73 -7.59
N ASP A 32 0.55 -9.52 -7.39
CA ASP A 32 0.74 -8.53 -8.45
C ASP A 32 1.71 -9.02 -9.54
N VAL A 33 2.82 -9.64 -9.15
CA VAL A 33 3.76 -10.27 -10.11
C VAL A 33 3.06 -11.38 -10.89
N ALA A 34 2.22 -12.20 -10.24
CA ALA A 34 1.47 -13.25 -10.91
C ALA A 34 0.43 -12.69 -11.90
N ILE A 35 -0.23 -11.57 -11.57
CA ILE A 35 -1.17 -10.88 -12.46
C ILE A 35 -0.43 -10.32 -13.69
N LEU A 36 0.71 -9.66 -13.49
CA LEU A 36 1.54 -9.14 -14.58
C LEU A 36 2.04 -10.27 -15.50
N MET A 37 2.44 -11.40 -14.94
CA MET A 37 2.82 -12.57 -15.74
C MET A 37 1.64 -13.14 -16.53
N ARG A 38 0.43 -13.18 -15.94
CA ARG A 38 -0.80 -13.62 -16.62
C ARG A 38 -1.23 -12.66 -17.73
N SER A 39 -0.90 -11.37 -17.63
CA SER A 39 -1.16 -10.39 -18.70
C SER A 39 -0.19 -10.49 -19.89
N GLY A 40 0.68 -11.52 -19.93
CA GLY A 40 1.62 -11.77 -21.03
C GLY A 40 3.01 -11.13 -20.83
N MET A 41 3.29 -10.55 -19.66
CA MET A 41 4.59 -9.93 -19.38
C MET A 41 5.65 -11.00 -19.05
N PRO A 42 6.87 -10.92 -19.63
CA PRO A 42 7.94 -11.83 -19.27
C PRO A 42 8.38 -11.63 -17.81
N ARG A 43 8.72 -12.72 -17.12
CA ARG A 43 9.06 -12.76 -15.68
C ARG A 43 9.96 -11.63 -15.19
N TRP A 44 11.02 -11.31 -15.94
CA TRP A 44 12.00 -10.30 -15.56
C TRP A 44 11.47 -8.87 -15.72
N GLN A 45 10.56 -8.66 -16.66
CA GLN A 45 9.90 -7.37 -16.82
C GLN A 45 8.84 -7.18 -15.72
N ALA A 46 8.08 -8.22 -15.38
CA ALA A 46 7.11 -8.18 -14.28
C ALA A 46 7.79 -7.84 -12.94
N LEU A 47 8.91 -8.50 -12.64
CA LEU A 47 9.72 -8.20 -11.45
C LEU A 47 10.25 -6.76 -11.42
N ARG A 48 10.68 -6.21 -12.56
CA ARG A 48 11.19 -4.83 -12.62
C ARG A 48 10.09 -3.80 -12.43
N VAL A 49 8.91 -4.03 -13.02
CA VAL A 49 7.75 -3.18 -12.82
C VAL A 49 7.31 -3.21 -11.36
N GLN A 50 7.27 -4.39 -10.76
CA GLN A 50 6.93 -4.51 -9.34
C GLN A 50 7.97 -3.87 -8.41
N LEU A 51 9.26 -3.93 -8.77
CA LEU A 51 10.28 -3.21 -8.01
C LEU A 51 10.06 -1.69 -8.08
N ALA A 52 9.62 -1.16 -9.23
CA ALA A 52 9.33 0.26 -9.38
C ALA A 52 8.10 0.68 -8.55
N THR A 53 7.05 -0.15 -8.48
CA THR A 53 5.88 0.13 -7.62
C THR A 53 6.27 0.07 -6.14
N ALA A 54 7.12 -0.86 -5.73
CA ALA A 54 7.66 -0.95 -4.37
C ALA A 54 8.43 0.33 -3.97
N VAL A 55 9.23 0.91 -4.87
CA VAL A 55 9.90 2.21 -4.63
C VAL A 55 8.86 3.33 -4.43
N GLY A 56 7.78 3.35 -5.22
CA GLY A 56 6.67 4.27 -5.02
C GLY A 56 6.00 4.10 -3.66
N ALA A 57 5.80 2.86 -3.22
CA ALA A 57 5.26 2.55 -1.90
C ALA A 57 6.18 3.05 -0.77
N MET A 58 7.50 2.87 -0.90
CA MET A 58 8.50 3.39 0.05
C MET A 58 8.48 4.93 0.14
N LEU A 59 8.42 5.61 -1.00
CA LEU A 59 8.27 7.07 -1.04
C LEU A 59 6.98 7.52 -0.35
N GLY A 60 5.87 6.83 -0.62
CA GLY A 60 4.60 7.07 0.07
C GLY A 60 4.74 6.92 1.58
N THR A 61 5.41 5.87 2.07
CA THR A 61 5.68 5.66 3.50
C THR A 61 6.51 6.79 4.10
N ALA A 62 7.57 7.24 3.42
CA ALA A 62 8.39 8.36 3.89
C ALA A 62 7.56 9.66 4.01
N VAL A 63 6.73 9.96 3.00
CA VAL A 63 5.80 11.10 3.03
C VAL A 63 4.79 10.95 4.17
N GLY A 64 4.22 9.76 4.35
CA GLY A 64 3.25 9.49 5.42
C GLY A 64 3.85 9.68 6.82
N LEU A 65 5.12 9.31 7.01
CA LEU A 65 5.84 9.50 8.27
C LEU A 65 6.01 11.00 8.61
N VAL A 66 6.49 11.78 7.64
CA VAL A 66 6.71 13.24 7.83
C VAL A 66 5.39 13.97 8.01
N ALA A 67 4.39 13.66 7.19
CA ALA A 67 3.09 14.32 7.24
C ALA A 67 2.26 13.91 8.46
N GLY A 68 2.50 12.72 9.03
CA GLY A 68 1.85 12.23 10.24
C GLY A 68 2.17 13.07 11.48
N ASP A 69 3.40 13.61 11.56
CA ASP A 69 3.85 14.48 12.65
C ASP A 69 3.32 15.93 12.54
N MET A 70 2.73 16.30 11.41
CA MET A 70 2.16 17.63 11.19
C MET A 70 0.64 17.60 11.44
N PRO A 71 0.10 18.27 12.47
CA PRO A 71 -1.31 18.14 12.87
C PRO A 71 -2.32 18.44 11.75
N VAL A 72 -2.02 19.45 10.93
CA VAL A 72 -2.87 19.84 9.80
C VAL A 72 -2.74 18.83 8.66
N ALA A 73 -1.51 18.44 8.30
CA ALA A 73 -1.28 17.52 7.18
C ALA A 73 -1.80 16.11 7.48
N SER A 74 -1.63 15.64 8.72
CA SER A 74 -2.11 14.34 9.19
C SER A 74 -3.62 14.15 8.97
N LYS A 75 -4.42 15.20 9.18
CA LYS A 75 -5.87 15.18 8.90
C LYS A 75 -6.16 14.96 7.40
N TYR A 76 -5.51 15.71 6.52
CA TYR A 76 -5.72 15.59 5.07
C TYR A 76 -5.19 14.27 4.51
N VAL A 77 -4.04 13.82 4.98
CA VAL A 77 -3.44 12.51 4.68
C VAL A 77 -4.39 11.39 5.09
N SER A 78 -4.97 11.46 6.28
CA SER A 78 -5.95 10.47 6.75
C SER A 78 -7.21 10.43 5.88
N CYS A 79 -7.76 11.59 5.50
CA CYS A 79 -8.89 11.65 4.56
C CYS A 79 -8.54 11.05 3.20
N PHE A 80 -7.35 11.32 2.67
CA PHE A 80 -6.88 10.77 1.41
C PHE A 80 -6.74 9.25 1.47
N ILE A 81 -6.13 8.72 2.53
CA ILE A 81 -6.01 7.26 2.76
C ILE A 81 -7.40 6.62 2.82
N ALA A 82 -8.31 7.18 3.62
CA ALA A 82 -9.66 6.65 3.79
C ALA A 82 -10.43 6.62 2.46
N GLY A 83 -10.38 7.71 1.69
CA GLY A 83 -10.98 7.77 0.35
C GLY A 83 -10.37 6.74 -0.62
N GLY A 84 -9.06 6.54 -0.56
CA GLY A 84 -8.37 5.51 -1.35
C GLY A 84 -8.84 4.09 -1.02
N PHE A 85 -9.00 3.74 0.26
CA PHE A 85 -9.54 2.44 0.65
C PHE A 85 -11.00 2.26 0.22
N ILE A 86 -11.83 3.30 0.33
CA ILE A 86 -13.21 3.25 -0.19
C ILE A 86 -13.19 2.99 -1.70
N TYR A 87 -12.34 3.70 -2.46
CA TYR A 87 -12.21 3.49 -3.90
C TYR A 87 -11.81 2.05 -4.25
N VAL A 88 -10.76 1.51 -3.63
CA VAL A 88 -10.29 0.14 -3.87
C VAL A 88 -11.38 -0.88 -3.50
N ALA A 89 -12.05 -0.70 -2.36
CA ALA A 89 -13.14 -1.58 -1.96
C ALA A 89 -14.29 -1.55 -2.98
N THR A 90 -14.66 -0.37 -3.46
CA THR A 90 -15.83 -0.22 -4.35
C THR A 90 -15.54 -0.65 -5.78
N VAL A 91 -14.34 -0.38 -6.30
CA VAL A 91 -13.99 -0.61 -7.72
C VAL A 91 -13.35 -1.97 -7.95
N ASN A 92 -12.59 -2.50 -6.98
CA ASN A 92 -11.90 -3.79 -7.16
C ASN A 92 -12.60 -4.93 -6.40
N VAL A 93 -13.00 -4.70 -5.14
CA VAL A 93 -13.51 -5.79 -4.28
C VAL A 93 -14.98 -6.08 -4.56
N ILE A 94 -15.85 -5.06 -4.61
CA ILE A 94 -17.28 -5.29 -4.85
C ILE A 94 -17.52 -6.04 -6.18
N PRO A 95 -16.93 -5.64 -7.33
CA PRO A 95 -17.18 -6.33 -8.59
C PRO A 95 -16.71 -7.78 -8.59
N SER A 96 -15.55 -8.07 -7.97
CA SER A 96 -15.00 -9.44 -7.92
C SER A 96 -15.78 -10.40 -7.02
N LEU A 97 -16.72 -9.91 -6.20
CA LEU A 97 -17.65 -10.76 -5.43
C LEU A 97 -18.88 -11.19 -6.24
N PHE A 98 -19.16 -10.50 -7.36
CA PHE A 98 -20.29 -10.77 -8.24
C PHE A 98 -19.88 -11.50 -9.54
N GLU A 99 -18.59 -11.79 -9.69
CA GLU A 99 -18.01 -12.66 -10.73
C GLU A 99 -17.79 -14.08 -10.17
#